data_AF-X1NYU3-F1
#
_entry.id   AF-X1NYU3-F1
#
_cell.length_a   1.000
_cell.length_b   1.000
_cell.length_c   1.000
_cell.angle_alpha   90.00
_cell.angle_beta   90.00
_cell.angle_gamma   90.00
#
_symmetry.space_group_name_H-M   'P 1'
#
loop_
_entity.id
_entity.type
_entity.pdbx_description
1 polymer ?
#
loop_
_entity_poly.entity_id
_entity_poly.type
_entity_poly.pdbx_seq_one_letter_code
_entity_poly.pdbx_strand_id
1 'polypeptide(L)' 'MHKLIKKAKIEKRPLLETEAKELLREYEIPIPAFKLIKSEEEIAG' A
#
# COMPACT_ATOMS: atom_id res chain seq x y z
N MET A 1 9.10 -14.72 6.87
CA MET A 1 9.35 -13.69 5.85
C MET A 1 8.39 -13.90 4.69
N HIS A 2 7.47 -12.96 4.50
CA HIS A 2 6.31 -13.09 3.61
C HIS A 2 6.70 -13.39 2.16
N LYS A 3 5.90 -14.21 1.46
CA LYS A 3 6.18 -14.58 0.06
C LYS A 3 6.21 -13.35 -0.85
N LEU A 4 5.33 -12.38 -0.58
CA LEU A 4 5.25 -11.10 -1.30
C LEU A 4 6.53 -10.26 -1.12
N ILE A 5 7.01 -10.10 0.12
CA ILE A 5 8.26 -9.37 0.41
C ILE A 5 9.45 -10.06 -0.26
N LYS A 6 9.52 -11.40 -0.23
CA LYS A 6 10.58 -12.15 -0.92
C LYS A 6 10.55 -11.93 -2.42
N LYS A 7 9.36 -11.98 -3.04
CA LYS A 7 9.19 -11.79 -4.49
C LYS A 7 9.58 -10.38 -4.92
N ALA A 8 9.07 -9.35 -4.24
CA ALA A 8 9.42 -7.95 -4.50
C ALA A 8 10.92 -7.67 -4.30
N LYS A 9 11.55 -8.28 -3.28
CA LYS A 9 12.98 -8.17 -3.03
C LYS A 9 13.83 -8.83 -4.13
N ILE A 10 13.38 -9.97 -4.68
CA ILE A 10 14.05 -10.64 -5.81
C ILE A 10 13.91 -9.80 -7.09
N GLU A 11 12.72 -9.25 -7.33
CA GLU A 11 12.40 -8.40 -8.49
C GLU A 11 12.97 -6.97 -8.39
N LYS A 12 13.61 -6.60 -7.27
CA LYS A 12 14.11 -5.25 -6.96
C LYS A 12 13.08 -4.14 -7.21
N ARG A 13 11.80 -4.44 -7.02
CA ARG A 13 10.68 -3.50 -7.20
C ARG A 13 10.02 -3.20 -5.85
N PRO A 14 9.38 -2.03 -5.71
CA PRO A 14 8.49 -1.79 -4.58
C PRO A 14 7.30 -2.77 -4.60
N LEU A 15 6.75 -3.02 -3.41
CA LEU A 15 5.46 -3.72 -3.28
C LEU A 15 4.38 -2.89 -3.98
N LEU A 16 3.48 -3.55 -4.70
CA LEU A 16 2.30 -2.89 -5.24
C LEU A 16 1.38 -2.46 -4.09
N GLU A 17 0.54 -1.45 -4.31
CA GLU A 17 -0.37 -0.95 -3.29
C GLU A 17 -1.25 -2.07 -2.71
N THR A 18 -1.75 -2.99 -3.55
CA THR A 18 -2.54 -4.14 -3.13
C THR A 18 -1.73 -5.08 -2.22
N GLU A 19 -0.50 -5.41 -2.61
CA GLU A 19 0.39 -6.30 -1.84
C GLU A 19 0.75 -5.66 -0.48
N ALA A 20 0.99 -4.35 -0.46
CA ALA A 20 1.27 -3.60 0.76
C ALA A 20 0.05 -3.55 1.70
N LYS A 21 -1.15 -3.31 1.17
CA LYS A 21 -2.41 -3.29 1.94
C LYS A 21 -2.72 -4.66 2.56
N GLU A 22 -2.55 -5.74 1.82
CA GLU A 22 -2.73 -7.10 2.35
C GLU A 22 -1.74 -7.39 3.48
N LEU A 23 -0.49 -6.99 3.30
CA LEU A 23 0.53 -7.14 4.33
C LEU A 23 0.18 -6.37 5.61
N LEU A 24 -0.19 -5.10 5.48
CA LEU A 24 -0.58 -4.26 6.62
C LEU A 24 -1.80 -4.81 7.36
N ARG A 25 -2.78 -5.38 6.65
CA ARG A 25 -3.91 -6.10 7.26
C ARG A 25 -3.47 -7.34 8.04
N GLU A 26 -2.58 -8.15 7.47
CA GLU A 26 -2.11 -9.38 8.13
C GLU A 26 -1.31 -9.08 9.40
N TYR A 27 -0.55 -7.98 9.40
CA TYR A 27 0.18 -7.49 10.57
C TYR A 27 -0.71 -6.69 11.54
N GLU A 28 -2.03 -6.64 11.32
CA GLU A 28 -3.00 -5.87 12.12
C GLU A 28 -2.63 -4.38 12.27
N ILE A 29 -1.90 -3.83 11.30
CA ILE A 29 -1.51 -2.43 11.28
C ILE A 29 -2.68 -1.63 10.71
N PRO A 30 -3.26 -0.68 11.46
CA PRO A 30 -4.38 0.11 10.99
C PRO A 30 -3.94 0.97 9.80
N ILE A 31 -4.63 0.79 8.68
CA ILE A 31 -4.44 1.60 7.48
C ILE A 31 -5.42 2.78 7.58
N PRO A 32 -4.92 4.02 7.69
CA PRO A 32 -5.80 5.18 7.67
C PRO A 32 -6.55 5.24 6.34
N ALA A 33 -7.83 5.61 6.39
CA ALA A 33 -8.59 5.87 5.19
C ALA A 33 -7.91 7.01 4.43
N PHE A 34 -7.59 6.78 3.16
CA PHE A 34 -7.06 7.80 2.28
C PHE A 34 -7.98 7.94 1.06
N LYS A 35 -8.12 9.16 0.57
CA LYS A 35 -8.85 9.46 -0.65
C LYS A 35 -7.85 9.96 -1.69
N LEU A 36 -7.79 9.30 -2.84
CA LEU A 36 -7.01 9.79 -3.97
C LEU A 36 -7.72 11.02 -4.53
N ILE A 37 -7.13 12.18 -4.31
CA ILE A 37 -7.58 13.43 -4.90
C ILE A 37 -7.12 13.46 -6.37
N LYS A 38 -8.07 13.60 -7.30
CA LYS A 38 -7.78 13.62 -8.74
C LYS A 38 -7.79 15.02 -9.34
N SER A 39 -8.37 15.97 -8.63
CA SER A 39 -8.52 17.37 -9.05
C SER A 39 -8.15 18.30 -7.91
N GLU A 40 -7.53 19.45 -8.22
CA GLU A 40 -7.18 20.47 -7.21
C GLU A 40 -8.38 20.95 -6.37
N GLU A 41 -9.59 20.93 -6.94
CA GLU A 41 -10.83 21.28 -6.24
C GLU A 41 -11.13 20.37 -5.03
N GLU A 42 -10.65 19.13 -5.02
CA GLU A 42 -10.82 18.21 -3.88
C GLU A 42 -9.79 18.43 -2.76
N ILE A 43 -8.81 19.32 -2.96
CA ILE A 43 -7.76 19.63 -1.97
C ILE A 43 -8.29 20.56 -0.87
N ALA A 44 -9.30 21.38 -1.16
CA ALA A 44 -9.83 22.40 -0.25
C ALA A 44 -10.89 21.89 0.75
N GLY A 45 -10.91 20.58 1.03
CA GLY A 45 -11.82 19.94 2.00
C GLY A 45 -11.33 20.06 3.44
#